data_AF-A0A7S1H0F0-F1
#
_entry.id   AF-A0A7S1H0F0-F1
#
_cell.length_a   1.000
_cell.length_b   1.000
_cell.length_c   1.000
_cell.angle_alpha   90.00
_cell.angle_beta   90.00
_cell.angle_gamma   90.00
#
_symmetry.space_group_name_H-M   'P 1'
#
loop_
_entity.id
_entity.type
_entity.pdbx_description
1 polymer ?
#
loop_
_entity_poly.entity_id
_entity_poly.type
_entity_poly.pdbx_seq_one_letter_code
_entity_poly.pdbx_strand_id
1 'polypeptide(L)'
;TPFWSLFDQKASTWVLQADQMSKPAWFQSSMMQALNPALVMILIPFNNLVLYPLLGRLGVKVTALRRMGMGIALAGVAWIFAGMLQLWIDAGDAVSIVWQMLPYVALTLGEVLVSATGLEFAYSQAPTAMKGTITSFWNLSVTIGNLWVLLSNVSIKSPGAQ
;
A
#
# COMPACT_ATOMS: atom_id res chain seq x y z
N THR A 1 -7.46 2.78 8.81
CA THR A 1 -8.14 3.42 7.65
C THR A 1 -8.11 2.48 6.45
N PRO A 2 -8.92 2.70 5.38
CA PRO A 2 -8.94 1.79 4.22
C PRO A 2 -7.57 1.56 3.60
N PHE A 3 -6.71 2.58 3.62
CA PHE A 3 -5.32 2.49 3.15
C PHE A 3 -4.50 1.43 3.90
N TRP A 4 -4.53 1.44 5.24
CA TRP A 4 -3.78 0.46 6.06
C TRP A 4 -4.29 -0.97 5.87
N SER A 5 -5.61 -1.14 5.71
CA SER A 5 -6.22 -2.43 5.39
C SER A 5 -5.69 -3.02 4.08
N LEU A 6 -5.54 -2.20 3.04
CA LEU A 6 -4.98 -2.60 1.74
C LEU A 6 -3.47 -2.81 1.77
N PHE A 7 -2.77 -2.05 2.62
CA PHE A 7 -1.32 -2.08 2.73
C PHE A 7 -0.81 -3.30 3.50
N ASP A 8 -1.40 -3.62 4.64
CA ASP A 8 -0.96 -4.72 5.50
C ASP A 8 -1.20 -6.10 4.86
N GLN A 9 -2.17 -6.18 3.95
CA GLN A 9 -2.47 -7.40 3.18
C GLN A 9 -1.37 -7.80 2.19
N LYS A 10 -0.39 -6.94 1.88
CA LYS A 10 0.76 -7.33 1.06
C LYS A 10 1.67 -8.36 1.76
N ALA A 11 1.62 -8.42 3.10
CA ALA A 11 2.38 -9.39 3.89
C ALA A 11 1.68 -10.75 4.02
N SER A 12 0.40 -10.83 3.64
CA SER A 12 -0.42 -12.04 3.72
C SER A 12 -0.96 -12.45 2.36
N THR A 13 -2.01 -11.77 1.87
CA THR A 13 -2.72 -12.09 0.63
C THR A 13 -1.79 -12.13 -0.59
N TRP A 14 -0.85 -11.19 -0.69
CA TRP A 14 0.05 -11.13 -1.85
C TRP A 14 1.13 -12.21 -1.82
N VAL A 15 1.54 -12.67 -0.63
CA VAL A 15 2.46 -13.80 -0.51
C VAL A 15 1.78 -15.09 -0.95
N LEU A 16 0.51 -15.28 -0.57
CA LEU A 16 -0.30 -16.42 -1.01
C LEU A 16 -0.53 -16.41 -2.53
N GLN A 17 -0.81 -15.24 -3.11
CA GLN A 17 -0.91 -15.09 -4.57
C GLN A 17 0.43 -15.40 -5.26
N ALA A 18 1.55 -14.94 -4.70
CA ALA A 18 2.89 -15.20 -5.25
C ALA A 18 3.28 -16.69 -5.20
N ASP A 19 2.69 -17.48 -4.28
CA ASP A 19 2.89 -18.93 -4.25
C ASP A 19 2.25 -19.66 -5.43
N GLN A 20 1.21 -19.08 -6.03
CA GLN A 20 0.54 -19.60 -7.23
C GLN A 20 1.20 -19.13 -8.54
N MET A 21 2.16 -18.20 -8.47
CA MET A 21 2.85 -17.64 -9.64
C MET A 21 4.10 -18.43 -10.02
N SER A 22 4.47 -18.35 -11.30
CA SER A 22 5.72 -18.92 -11.81
C SER A 22 6.91 -18.12 -11.26
N LYS A 23 7.81 -18.83 -10.55
CA LYS A 23 9.00 -18.28 -9.92
C LYS A 23 10.21 -19.21 -10.10
N PRO A 24 11.43 -18.66 -10.19
CA PRO A 24 12.66 -19.47 -10.19
C PRO A 24 12.79 -20.30 -8.91
N ALA A 25 13.41 -21.48 -8.98
CA ALA A 25 13.55 -22.39 -7.85
C ALA A 25 14.28 -21.79 -6.62
N TRP A 26 15.10 -20.77 -6.82
CA TRP A 26 15.83 -20.06 -5.77
C TRP A 26 15.03 -18.89 -5.16
N PHE A 27 13.90 -18.51 -5.74
CA PHE A 27 13.12 -17.34 -5.33
C PHE A 27 11.95 -17.74 -4.44
N GLN A 28 11.92 -17.22 -3.21
CA GLN A 28 10.82 -17.44 -2.26
C GLN A 28 9.81 -16.29 -2.33
N SER A 29 8.52 -16.60 -2.24
CA SER A 29 7.44 -15.60 -2.29
C SER A 29 7.55 -14.53 -1.21
N SER A 30 8.07 -14.89 -0.03
CA SER A 30 8.32 -13.97 1.07
C SER A 30 9.37 -12.90 0.75
N MET A 31 10.29 -13.16 -0.20
CA MET A 31 11.30 -12.19 -0.63
C MET A 31 10.66 -10.95 -1.28
N MET A 32 9.43 -11.06 -1.80
CA MET A 32 8.67 -9.92 -2.32
C MET A 32 8.41 -8.86 -1.25
N GLN A 33 8.36 -9.23 0.03
CA GLN A 33 8.18 -8.25 1.11
C GLN A 33 9.37 -7.29 1.22
N ALA A 34 10.58 -7.72 0.86
CA ALA A 34 11.78 -6.89 0.86
C ALA A 34 11.72 -5.76 -0.19
N LEU A 35 10.88 -5.89 -1.21
CA LEU A 35 10.70 -4.86 -2.24
C LEU A 35 10.13 -3.57 -1.66
N ASN A 36 9.27 -3.64 -0.66
CA ASN A 36 8.66 -2.44 -0.12
C ASN A 36 9.68 -1.46 0.50
N PRO A 37 10.53 -1.84 1.47
CA PRO A 37 11.55 -0.92 1.99
C PRO A 37 12.56 -0.50 0.90
N ALA A 38 12.92 -1.37 -0.04
CA ALA A 38 13.78 -1.01 -1.17
C ALA A 38 13.14 0.08 -2.05
N LEU A 39 11.86 -0.08 -2.38
CA LEU A 39 11.08 0.87 -3.16
C LEU A 39 10.88 2.17 -2.38
N VAL A 40 10.64 2.15 -1.07
CA VAL A 40 10.53 3.36 -0.25
C VAL A 40 11.84 4.17 -0.32
N MET A 41 12.99 3.51 -0.19
CA MET A 41 14.30 4.18 -0.27
C MET A 41 14.55 4.84 -1.63
N ILE A 42 14.00 4.28 -2.72
CA ILE A 42 14.13 4.84 -4.08
C ILE A 42 13.06 5.90 -4.35
N LEU A 43 11.82 5.65 -3.91
CA LEU A 43 10.66 6.48 -4.22
C LEU A 43 10.62 7.77 -3.40
N ILE A 44 11.12 7.80 -2.17
CA ILE A 44 11.23 9.04 -1.39
C ILE A 44 12.07 10.11 -2.12
N PRO A 45 13.34 9.85 -2.47
CA PRO A 45 14.15 10.84 -3.18
C PRO A 45 13.59 11.14 -4.57
N PHE A 46 13.07 10.13 -5.30
CA PHE A 46 12.40 10.35 -6.57
C PHE A 46 11.20 11.31 -6.47
N ASN A 47 10.35 11.12 -5.46
CA ASN A 47 9.16 11.93 -5.25
C ASN A 47 9.54 13.38 -4.92
N ASN A 48 10.56 13.56 -4.07
CA ASN A 48 11.05 14.87 -3.66
C ASN A 48 11.81 15.62 -4.78
N LEU A 49 12.62 14.91 -5.57
CA LEU A 49 13.51 15.50 -6.57
C LEU A 49 12.90 15.57 -7.98
N VAL A 50 11.94 14.70 -8.29
CA VAL A 50 11.34 14.60 -9.63
C VAL A 50 9.84 14.91 -9.58
N LEU A 51 9.05 14.14 -8.83
CA LEU A 51 7.58 14.26 -8.90
C LEU A 51 7.07 15.63 -8.43
N TYR A 52 7.51 16.09 -7.25
CA TYR A 52 7.09 17.38 -6.70
C TYR A 52 7.51 18.59 -7.54
N PRO A 53 8.77 18.71 -8.01
CA PRO A 53 9.13 19.81 -8.89
C PRO A 53 8.43 19.72 -10.25
N LEU A 54 8.16 18.53 -10.78
CA LEU A 54 7.43 18.36 -12.03
C LEU A 54 5.96 18.77 -11.90
N LEU A 55 5.30 18.40 -10.81
CA LEU A 55 3.95 18.89 -10.48
C LEU A 55 3.94 20.41 -10.26
N GLY A 56 4.99 20.97 -9.66
CA GLY A 56 5.19 22.40 -9.52
C GLY A 56 5.32 23.12 -10.87
N ARG A 57 6.06 22.55 -11.82
CA ARG A 57 6.17 23.06 -13.20
C ARG A 57 4.85 23.01 -13.96
N LEU A 58 3.99 22.04 -13.66
CA LEU A 58 2.63 21.94 -14.20
C LEU A 58 1.62 22.90 -13.54
N GLY A 59 2.07 23.76 -12.62
CA GLY A 59 1.21 24.73 -11.92
C GLY A 59 0.27 24.12 -10.88
N VAL A 60 0.41 22.82 -10.59
CA VAL A 60 -0.41 22.13 -9.62
C VAL A 60 0.18 22.34 -8.22
N LYS A 61 -0.47 23.18 -7.41
CA LYS A 61 -0.14 23.28 -5.98
C LYS A 61 -0.46 21.95 -5.30
N VAL A 62 0.59 21.19 -5.00
CA VAL A 62 0.46 19.87 -4.37
C VAL A 62 0.30 20.04 -2.86
N THR A 63 -0.92 20.37 -2.42
CA THR A 63 -1.26 20.47 -1.00
C THR A 63 -1.20 19.11 -0.31
N ALA A 64 -0.90 19.09 0.99
CA ALA A 64 -0.80 17.86 1.78
C ALA A 64 -2.04 16.95 1.64
N LEU A 65 -3.23 17.55 1.70
CA LEU A 65 -4.49 16.83 1.56
C LEU A 65 -4.65 16.18 0.17
N ARG A 66 -4.21 16.86 -0.91
CA ARG A 66 -4.27 16.32 -2.27
C ARG A 66 -3.32 15.14 -2.46
N ARG A 67 -2.13 15.19 -1.81
CA ARG A 67 -1.17 14.06 -1.80
C ARG A 67 -1.76 12.83 -1.13
N MET A 68 -2.39 13.02 0.03
CA MET A 68 -3.05 11.92 0.74
C MET A 68 -4.18 11.31 -0.10
N GLY A 69 -5.01 12.14 -0.75
CA GLY A 69 -6.05 11.67 -1.66
C GLY A 69 -5.50 10.88 -2.85
N MET A 70 -4.43 11.36 -3.48
CA MET A 70 -3.76 10.65 -4.58
C MET A 70 -3.18 9.31 -4.13
N GLY A 71 -2.58 9.24 -2.93
CA GLY A 71 -2.03 7.99 -2.43
C GLY A 71 -3.08 6.94 -2.09
N ILE A 72 -4.25 7.34 -1.60
CA ILE A 72 -5.40 6.44 -1.41
C ILE A 72 -5.91 5.93 -2.76
N ALA A 73 -6.05 6.80 -3.76
CA ALA A 73 -6.48 6.40 -5.10
C ALA A 73 -5.49 5.41 -5.75
N LEU A 74 -4.18 5.64 -5.59
CA LEU A 74 -3.13 4.74 -6.07
C LEU A 74 -3.14 3.38 -5.38
N ALA A 75 -3.45 3.33 -4.07
CA ALA A 75 -3.64 2.08 -3.37
C ALA A 75 -4.82 1.28 -3.93
N GLY A 76 -5.92 1.95 -4.28
CA GLY A 76 -7.05 1.32 -4.98
C GLY A 76 -6.65 0.75 -6.34
N VAL A 77 -5.90 1.51 -7.14
CA VAL A 77 -5.38 1.06 -8.44
C VAL A 77 -4.44 -0.14 -8.28
N ALA A 78 -3.58 -0.15 -7.27
CA ALA A 78 -2.70 -1.29 -6.98
C ALA A 78 -3.50 -2.58 -6.73
N TRP A 79 -4.64 -2.48 -6.05
CA TRP A 79 -5.53 -3.61 -5.80
C TRP A 79 -6.32 -4.06 -7.03
N ILE A 80 -6.67 -3.15 -7.93
CA ILE A 80 -7.25 -3.52 -9.24
C ILE A 80 -6.25 -4.37 -10.03
N PHE A 81 -4.96 -3.99 -10.04
CA PHE A 81 -3.91 -4.79 -10.68
C PHE A 81 -3.73 -6.15 -9.99
N ALA A 82 -3.69 -6.19 -8.66
CA ALA A 82 -3.59 -7.45 -7.92
C ALA A 82 -4.78 -8.39 -8.20
N GLY A 83 -6.00 -7.85 -8.31
CA GLY A 83 -7.19 -8.61 -8.70
C GLY A 83 -7.14 -9.11 -10.14
N MET A 84 -6.65 -8.30 -11.09
CA MET A 84 -6.47 -8.71 -12.48
C MET A 84 -5.46 -9.87 -12.60
N LEU A 85 -4.36 -9.81 -11.84
CA LEU A 85 -3.39 -10.92 -11.79
C LEU A 85 -4.02 -12.20 -11.23
N GLN A 86 -4.91 -12.09 -10.24
CA GLN A 86 -5.64 -13.25 -9.72
C GLN A 86 -6.53 -13.89 -10.79
N LEU A 87 -7.24 -13.08 -11.59
CA LEU A 87 -8.10 -13.60 -12.66
C LEU A 87 -7.31 -14.38 -13.72
N TRP A 88 -6.08 -13.97 -14.03
CA TRP A 88 -5.21 -14.69 -14.96
C TRP A 88 -4.70 -16.00 -14.37
N ILE A 89 -4.36 -16.00 -13.07
CA ILE A 89 -3.98 -17.23 -12.35
C ILE A 89 -5.15 -18.22 -12.35
N ASP A 90 -6.36 -17.75 -12.03
CA ASP A 90 -7.57 -18.58 -11.98
C ASP A 90 -7.98 -19.10 -13.37
N ALA A 91 -7.63 -18.38 -14.44
CA ALA A 91 -7.80 -18.81 -15.84
C ALA A 91 -6.78 -19.88 -16.27
N GLY A 92 -5.77 -20.17 -15.45
CA GLY A 92 -4.72 -21.16 -15.72
C GLY A 92 -3.50 -20.61 -16.46
N ASP A 93 -3.39 -19.28 -16.62
CA ASP A 93 -2.22 -18.67 -17.26
C ASP A 93 -0.99 -18.70 -16.34
N ALA A 94 0.18 -19.01 -16.91
CA ALA A 94 1.44 -18.99 -16.18
C ALA A 94 1.91 -17.54 -15.96
N VAL A 95 1.38 -16.89 -14.91
CA VAL A 95 1.77 -15.52 -14.55
C VAL A 95 3.12 -15.53 -13.82
N SER A 96 4.09 -14.79 -14.34
CA SER A 96 5.39 -14.61 -13.69
C SER A 96 5.29 -13.69 -12.47
N ILE A 97 6.05 -14.00 -11.41
CA ILE A 97 6.15 -13.16 -10.20
C ILE A 97 6.58 -11.71 -10.46
N VAL A 98 7.24 -11.45 -11.60
CA VAL A 98 7.63 -10.09 -12.04
C VAL A 98 6.43 -9.16 -12.20
N TRP A 99 5.28 -9.67 -12.60
CA TRP A 99 4.06 -8.86 -12.76
C TRP A 99 3.58 -8.27 -11.43
N GLN A 100 3.89 -8.92 -10.32
CA GLN A 100 3.55 -8.45 -8.98
C GLN A 100 4.40 -7.22 -8.57
N MET A 101 5.51 -6.93 -9.25
CA MET A 101 6.27 -5.69 -9.04
C MET A 101 5.40 -4.44 -9.27
N LEU A 102 4.50 -4.49 -10.25
CA LEU A 102 3.67 -3.35 -10.63
C LEU A 102 2.71 -2.90 -9.53
N PRO A 103 1.88 -3.78 -8.92
CA PRO A 103 1.07 -3.40 -7.78
C PRO A 103 1.93 -3.02 -6.55
N TYR A 104 3.11 -3.63 -6.35
CA TYR A 104 4.04 -3.22 -5.28
C TYR A 104 4.54 -1.78 -5.44
N VAL A 105 4.92 -1.38 -6.66
CA VAL A 105 5.37 -0.01 -6.96
C VAL A 105 4.22 0.98 -6.74
N ALA A 106 3.03 0.69 -7.27
CA ALA A 106 1.86 1.56 -7.11
C ALA A 106 1.45 1.73 -5.64
N LEU A 107 1.42 0.63 -4.87
CA LEU A 107 1.07 0.64 -3.46
C LEU A 107 2.12 1.39 -2.63
N THR A 108 3.41 1.15 -2.89
CA THR A 108 4.51 1.83 -2.17
C THR A 108 4.57 3.32 -2.51
N LEU A 109 4.25 3.71 -3.73
CA LEU A 109 4.12 5.12 -4.10
C LEU A 109 2.96 5.79 -3.35
N GLY A 110 1.84 5.08 -3.20
CA GLY A 110 0.72 5.52 -2.35
C GLY A 110 1.10 5.65 -0.87
N GLU A 111 1.89 4.71 -0.35
CA GLU A 111 2.43 4.74 1.02
C GLU A 111 3.29 5.98 1.25
N VAL A 112 4.25 6.25 0.37
CA VAL A 112 5.13 7.42 0.51
C VAL A 112 4.30 8.71 0.51
N LEU A 113 3.26 8.79 -0.33
CA LEU A 113 2.39 9.97 -0.39
C LEU A 113 1.50 10.14 0.85
N VAL A 114 0.95 9.06 1.42
CA VAL A 114 0.05 9.12 2.58
C VAL A 114 0.81 9.19 3.90
N SER A 115 1.82 8.33 4.09
CA SER A 115 2.53 8.16 5.35
C SER A 115 3.45 9.34 5.64
N ALA A 116 4.33 9.72 4.69
CA ALA A 116 5.26 10.83 4.89
C ALA A 116 4.51 12.17 5.06
N THR A 117 3.54 12.43 4.18
CA THR A 117 2.75 13.67 4.24
C THR A 117 1.80 13.71 5.44
N GLY A 118 1.23 12.57 5.82
CA GLY A 118 0.26 12.49 6.92
C GLY A 118 0.89 12.81 8.27
N LEU A 119 2.08 12.26 8.54
CA LEU A 119 2.84 12.56 9.76
C LEU A 119 3.32 14.02 9.79
N GLU A 120 3.84 14.53 8.67
CA GLU A 120 4.29 15.92 8.55
C GLU A 120 3.13 16.91 8.76
N PHE A 121 1.97 16.64 8.17
CA PHE A 121 0.77 17.45 8.35
C PHE A 121 0.24 17.39 9.79
N ALA A 122 0.13 16.20 10.37
CA ALA A 122 -0.36 16.02 11.73
C ALA A 122 0.54 16.73 12.77
N TYR A 123 1.87 16.71 12.57
CA TYR A 123 2.78 17.48 13.42
C TYR A 123 2.73 18.99 13.18
N SER A 124 2.42 19.45 11.95
CA SER A 124 2.27 20.88 11.66
C SER A 124 1.02 21.51 12.30
N GLN A 125 -0.05 20.72 12.45
CA GLN A 125 -1.34 21.21 12.93
C GLN A 125 -1.53 21.07 14.44
N ALA A 126 -0.61 20.40 15.15
CA ALA A 126 -0.77 20.10 16.56
C ALA A 126 0.21 20.86 17.47
N PRO A 127 -0.23 21.31 18.66
CA PRO A 127 0.64 21.88 19.68
C PRO A 127 1.75 20.91 20.07
N THR A 128 2.96 21.41 20.33
CA THR A 128 4.17 20.59 20.61
C THR A 128 4.00 19.63 21.79
N ALA A 129 3.09 19.95 22.73
CA ALA A 129 2.74 19.11 23.88
C ALA A 129 1.86 17.88 23.54
N MET A 130 1.20 17.84 22.38
CA MET A 130 0.25 16.78 22.00
C MET A 130 0.85 15.72 21.06
N LYS A 131 2.16 15.79 20.77
CA LYS A 131 2.83 14.84 19.86
C LYS A 131 2.62 13.37 20.26
N GLY A 132 2.61 13.06 21.57
CA GLY A 132 2.34 11.71 22.07
C GLY A 132 0.92 11.23 21.77
N THR A 133 -0.08 12.09 21.98
CA THR A 133 -1.50 11.77 21.72
C THR A 133 -1.75 11.49 20.23
N ILE A 134 -1.11 12.23 19.32
CA ILE A 134 -1.22 12.02 17.87
C ILE A 134 -0.65 10.67 17.47
N THR A 135 0.54 10.31 17.97
CA THR A 135 1.15 9.00 17.68
C THR A 135 0.25 7.86 18.17
N SER A 136 -0.38 8.01 19.34
CA SER A 136 -1.35 7.03 19.84
C SER A 136 -2.56 6.89 18.91
N PHE A 137 -3.15 7.99 18.43
CA PHE A 137 -4.25 7.95 17.46
C PHE A 137 -3.83 7.41 16.08
N TRP A 138 -2.59 7.64 15.67
CA TRP A 138 -2.02 7.06 14.46
C TRP A 138 -1.95 5.54 14.55
N ASN A 139 -1.41 5.01 15.65
CA ASN A 139 -1.38 3.56 15.89
C ASN A 139 -2.78 2.96 15.97
N LEU A 140 -3.73 3.67 16.58
CA LEU A 140 -5.12 3.24 16.65
C LEU A 140 -5.76 3.17 15.25
N SER A 141 -5.39 4.07 14.34
CA SER A 141 -5.82 4.06 12.95
C SER A 141 -5.30 2.84 12.17
N VAL A 142 -4.12 2.33 12.52
CA VAL A 142 -3.55 1.07 12.00
C VAL A 142 -4.31 -0.12 12.55
N THR A 143 -4.59 -0.16 13.86
CA THR A 143 -5.40 -1.22 14.49
C THR A 143 -6.79 -1.33 13.85
N ILE A 144 -7.48 -0.20 13.64
CA ILE A 144 -8.77 -0.19 12.95
C ILE A 144 -8.63 -0.73 11.52
N GLY A 145 -7.55 -0.41 10.81
CA GLY A 145 -7.27 -0.95 9.48
C GLY A 145 -7.21 -2.48 9.46
N ASN A 146 -6.46 -3.06 10.39
CA ASN A 146 -6.34 -4.51 10.53
C ASN A 146 -7.64 -5.18 10.97
N LEU A 147 -8.45 -4.52 11.80
CA LEU A 147 -9.79 -5.00 12.16
C LEU A 147 -10.71 -5.14 10.95
N TRP A 148 -10.68 -4.20 9.99
CA TRP A 148 -11.45 -4.32 8.74
C TRP A 148 -11.06 -5.54 7.92
N VAL A 149 -9.76 -5.84 7.85
CA VAL A 149 -9.24 -7.04 7.15
C VAL A 149 -9.72 -8.32 7.84
N LEU A 150 -9.72 -8.34 9.17
CA LEU A 150 -10.23 -9.47 9.95
C LEU A 150 -11.72 -9.68 9.68
N LEU A 151 -12.52 -8.62 9.73
CA LEU A 151 -13.95 -8.69 9.46
C LEU A 151 -14.23 -9.20 8.05
N SER A 152 -13.54 -8.69 7.02
CA SER A 152 -13.70 -9.19 5.65
C SER A 152 -13.31 -10.66 5.53
N ASN A 153 -12.21 -11.08 6.16
CA ASN A 153 -11.76 -12.46 6.14
C ASN A 153 -12.75 -13.40 6.83
N VAL A 154 -13.35 -13.00 7.96
CA VAL A 154 -14.37 -13.78 8.66
C VAL A 154 -15.65 -13.86 7.85
N SER A 155 -16.10 -12.75 7.24
CA SER A 155 -17.28 -12.75 6.37
C SER A 155 -17.12 -13.62 5.12
N ILE A 156 -15.90 -13.70 4.55
CA ILE A 156 -15.61 -14.57 3.41
C ILE A 156 -15.49 -16.05 3.85
N LYS A 157 -14.93 -16.31 5.04
CA LYS A 157 -14.78 -17.65 5.62
C LYS A 157 -16.02 -18.16 6.35
N SER A 158 -17.10 -17.40 6.40
CA SER A 158 -18.42 -17.90 6.75
C SER A 158 -19.23 -18.20 5.47
N PRO A 159 -18.95 -19.30 4.74
CA PRO A 159 -20.05 -19.97 4.05
C PRO A 159 -21.02 -20.42 5.15
N GLY A 160 -22.31 -20.35 4.87
CA GLY A 160 -23.38 -20.38 5.86
C GLY A 160 -23.22 -21.39 7.00
N ALA A 161 -23.76 -21.02 8.16
CA ALA A 161 -24.34 -21.99 9.07
C ALA A 161 -25.39 -22.82 8.29
N GLN A 162 -24.98 -23.96 7.75
CA GLN A 162 -25.77 -25.18 7.51
C GLN A 162 -24.83 -26.38 7.59
#